data_AF-A0A8C6QMS1-F1
#
_entry.id   AF-A0A8C6QMS1-F1
#
_cell.length_a   1.000
_cell.length_b   1.000
_cell.length_c   1.000
_cell.angle_alpha   90.00
_cell.angle_beta   90.00
_cell.angle_gamma   90.00
#
_symmetry.space_group_name_H-M   'P 1'
#
loop_
_entity.id
_entity.type
_entity.pdbx_description
1 polymer ?
#
loop_
_entity_poly.entity_id
_entity_poly.type
_entity_poly.pdbx_seq_one_letter_code
_entity_poly.pdbx_strand_id
1 'polypeptide(L)'
;MRAHRLQLLLLHAWWTLLQPRAGIVDTLPLWTRGQPSSPSPLAYMLSLYRDPLPRADIIRSLQAQDAEVNGQNWTFAFDFSFLDQEEDLAWAELRLQLPSPVDFPSEGQLTIEIFHQAKLDPEQDPAGCLERIRMELFTITLSQVTFSSGSMILEVTRPLSKWLKDPRALEVQMSNLVGECWHQSPTPPATVTSTNVLLLLYSNVPQEQRQLGGATLLWEAESSWRAQEGQLSGERGPWSRRHRRHHLPDRSQLCRKVKFQVDFNLIGWGSWIIYPKQYNAYRCEGECPNPVGEEFHPTNHAYIQSLLKRYQPHRVPSTCCAPVKTKPLSMLYVDNGRVLLEHHKDMIVEECGCL
;
A
#
# COMPACT_ATOMS: atom_id res chain seq x y z
N MET A 1 -17.88 0.79 -14.46
CA MET A 1 -17.31 -0.28 -13.63
C MET A 1 -17.48 0.17 -12.19
N ARG A 2 -18.37 -0.47 -11.42
CA ARG A 2 -18.66 -0.08 -10.03
C ARG A 2 -17.40 -0.34 -9.22
N ALA A 3 -16.89 0.68 -8.53
CA ALA A 3 -15.78 0.52 -7.60
C ALA A 3 -16.20 -0.50 -6.54
N HIS A 4 -15.45 -1.60 -6.45
CA HIS A 4 -15.63 -2.61 -5.42
C HIS A 4 -15.13 -2.02 -4.10
N ARG A 5 -16.04 -1.60 -3.23
CA ARG A 5 -15.71 -1.03 -1.92
C ARG A 5 -15.83 -2.13 -0.87
N LEU A 6 -14.71 -2.57 -0.32
CA LEU A 6 -14.73 -3.36 0.90
C LEU A 6 -15.24 -2.54 2.07
N GLN A 7 -16.02 -3.21 2.89
CA GLN A 7 -16.95 -2.59 3.82
C GLN A 7 -16.31 -2.36 5.19
N LEU A 8 -17.10 -1.79 6.10
CA LEU A 8 -16.68 -1.38 7.43
C LEU A 8 -16.32 -2.63 8.26
N LEU A 9 -15.20 -2.57 8.99
CA LEU A 9 -14.83 -3.60 9.95
C LEU A 9 -14.96 -3.05 11.36
N LEU A 10 -15.78 -3.76 12.13
CA LEU A 10 -16.05 -3.47 13.52
C LEU A 10 -15.24 -4.41 14.39
N LEU A 11 -14.41 -3.85 15.25
CA LEU A 11 -13.68 -4.59 16.26
C LEU A 11 -14.36 -4.32 17.60
N HIS A 12 -14.94 -5.37 18.18
CA HIS A 12 -15.59 -5.33 19.49
C HIS A 12 -14.70 -6.06 20.48
N ALA A 13 -14.25 -5.39 21.53
CA ALA A 13 -13.37 -5.94 22.55
C ALA A 13 -14.04 -5.85 23.92
N TRP A 14 -13.90 -6.88 24.76
CA TRP A 14 -14.37 -6.81 26.12
C TRP A 14 -13.57 -7.67 27.10
N TRP A 15 -13.74 -7.36 28.38
CA TRP A 15 -13.06 -8.11 29.43
C TRP A 15 -13.79 -9.39 29.80
N THR A 16 -13.04 -10.49 29.94
CA THR A 16 -13.51 -11.68 30.65
C THR A 16 -12.66 -11.88 31.90
N LEU A 17 -13.29 -11.67 33.06
CA LEU A 17 -12.69 -12.03 34.34
C LEU A 17 -12.83 -13.54 34.54
N LEU A 18 -11.71 -14.25 34.45
CA LEU A 18 -11.58 -15.57 35.06
C LEU A 18 -11.58 -15.34 36.57
N GLN A 19 -12.63 -15.77 37.28
CA GLN A 19 -12.67 -15.66 38.74
C GLN A 19 -11.41 -16.29 39.36
N PRO A 20 -10.53 -15.51 40.00
CA PRO A 20 -9.48 -16.06 40.83
C PRO A 20 -10.10 -16.37 42.18
N ARG A 21 -9.86 -17.57 42.68
CA ARG A 21 -10.12 -17.92 44.08
C ARG A 21 -9.33 -16.94 44.95
N ALA A 22 -10.02 -16.32 45.90
CA ALA A 22 -9.50 -15.28 46.79
C ALA A 22 -8.08 -15.55 47.31
N GLY A 23 -7.20 -14.57 47.15
CA GLY A 23 -5.84 -14.59 47.69
C GLY A 23 -5.18 -13.22 47.62
N ILE A 24 -5.40 -12.42 48.67
CA ILE A 24 -4.56 -11.38 49.27
C ILE A 24 -3.88 -10.36 48.33
N VAL A 25 -4.26 -9.10 48.54
CA VAL A 25 -3.65 -7.85 48.05
C VAL A 25 -2.19 -7.75 48.47
N ASP A 26 -1.29 -7.56 47.51
CA ASP A 26 -0.01 -6.88 47.76
C ASP A 26 0.06 -5.60 46.92
N THR A 27 0.25 -4.49 47.63
CA THR A 27 0.50 -3.15 47.10
C THR A 27 1.97 -2.98 46.74
N LEU A 28 2.25 -2.55 45.51
CA LEU A 28 3.56 -2.00 45.13
C LEU A 28 3.35 -0.67 44.37
N PRO A 29 3.86 0.46 44.87
CA PRO A 29 3.76 1.73 44.17
C PRO A 29 5.05 2.12 43.41
N LEU A 30 4.84 3.05 42.48
CA LEU A 30 5.77 4.08 41.96
C LEU A 30 6.67 3.75 40.77
N TRP A 31 6.10 4.03 39.59
CA TRP A 31 6.61 4.98 38.59
C TRP A 31 7.94 5.66 38.93
N THR A 32 8.98 5.36 38.15
CA THR A 32 10.15 6.23 37.98
C THR A 32 10.10 6.93 36.62
N ARG A 33 10.16 8.25 36.71
CA ARG A 33 10.14 9.26 35.66
C ARG A 33 11.29 9.09 34.66
N GLY A 34 10.94 9.12 33.37
CA GLY A 34 11.83 9.20 32.23
C GLY A 34 11.03 9.22 30.94
N GLN A 35 10.19 10.24 30.76
CA GLN A 35 9.41 10.44 29.53
C GLN A 35 10.31 10.91 28.39
N PRO A 36 10.23 10.24 27.23
CA PRO A 36 9.95 10.90 25.97
C PRO A 36 8.44 10.85 25.74
N SER A 37 7.86 11.98 25.34
CA SER A 37 6.47 12.07 24.88
C SER A 37 6.20 11.06 23.77
N SER A 38 5.11 10.29 23.89
CA SER A 38 4.60 9.40 22.84
C SER A 38 4.38 10.19 21.54
N PRO A 39 4.99 9.81 20.41
CA PRO A 39 4.76 10.49 19.16
C PRO A 39 3.32 10.25 18.67
N SER A 40 2.68 11.28 18.11
CA SER A 40 1.42 11.12 17.36
C SER A 40 1.56 10.01 16.30
N PRO A 41 0.46 9.40 15.80
CA PRO A 41 0.51 8.46 14.68
C PRO A 41 1.45 8.90 13.56
N LEU A 42 1.39 10.19 13.19
CA LEU A 42 2.30 10.79 12.21
C LEU A 42 3.76 10.72 12.67
N ALA A 43 4.06 11.09 13.91
CA ALA A 43 5.42 11.05 14.44
C ALA A 43 5.94 9.60 14.63
N TYR A 44 5.06 8.63 14.87
CA TYR A 44 5.43 7.21 14.88
C TYR A 44 5.73 6.72 13.45
N MET A 45 4.87 7.03 12.48
CA MET A 45 5.13 6.73 11.07
C MET A 45 6.43 7.40 10.58
N LEU A 46 6.73 8.62 11.03
CA LEU A 46 8.01 9.29 10.77
C LEU A 46 9.20 8.62 11.47
N SER A 47 8.98 7.99 12.63
CA SER A 47 10.02 7.19 13.29
C SER A 47 10.33 5.92 12.50
N LEU A 48 9.32 5.27 11.93
CA LEU A 48 9.50 4.11 11.04
C LEU A 48 10.25 4.46 9.76
N TYR A 49 10.15 5.70 9.28
CA TYR A 49 10.97 6.17 8.16
C TYR A 49 12.47 6.24 8.52
N ARG A 50 12.79 6.56 9.78
CA ARG A 50 14.19 6.67 10.25
C ARG A 50 14.78 5.31 10.61
N ASP A 51 13.99 4.46 11.25
CA ASP A 51 14.36 3.11 11.70
C ASP A 51 13.31 2.09 11.18
N PRO A 52 13.41 1.66 9.92
CA PRO A 52 12.41 0.79 9.32
C PRO A 52 12.37 -0.56 10.05
N LEU A 53 11.19 -0.92 10.55
CA LEU A 53 10.91 -2.30 10.93
C LEU A 53 11.13 -3.19 9.70
N PRO A 54 12.01 -4.20 9.76
CA PRO A 54 12.26 -5.04 8.60
C PRO A 54 11.02 -5.92 8.38
N ARG A 55 10.46 -5.93 7.15
CA ARG A 55 9.58 -6.97 6.52
C ARG A 55 8.24 -6.51 5.91
N ALA A 56 7.96 -5.22 5.74
CA ALA A 56 6.73 -4.77 5.07
C ALA A 56 7.00 -3.76 3.94
N ASP A 57 6.39 -3.99 2.77
CA ASP A 57 6.46 -3.09 1.61
C ASP A 57 5.57 -1.85 1.82
N ILE A 58 4.40 -2.03 2.45
CA ILE A 58 3.39 -0.99 2.67
C ILE A 58 3.02 -0.95 4.16
N ILE A 59 2.95 0.26 4.74
CA ILE A 59 2.47 0.48 6.10
C ILE A 59 1.28 1.45 6.05
N ARG A 60 0.11 1.00 6.51
CA ARG A 60 -1.12 1.80 6.53
C ARG A 60 -1.54 2.08 7.95
N SER A 61 -1.95 3.31 8.24
CA SER A 61 -2.49 3.73 9.53
C SER A 61 -3.95 4.11 9.35
N LEU A 62 -4.85 3.35 9.97
CA LEU A 62 -6.29 3.59 9.94
C LEU A 62 -6.72 4.19 11.27
N GLN A 63 -7.36 5.36 11.22
CA GLN A 63 -8.04 5.92 12.37
C GLN A 63 -9.44 5.35 12.46
N ALA A 64 -9.90 5.01 13.66
CA ALA A 64 -11.27 4.59 13.86
C ALA A 64 -12.24 5.72 13.45
N GLN A 65 -13.24 5.39 12.63
CA GLN A 65 -14.33 6.31 12.26
C GLN A 65 -15.29 6.54 13.41
N ASP A 66 -15.49 5.50 14.23
CA ASP A 66 -16.33 5.52 15.41
C ASP A 66 -15.69 4.68 16.52
N ALA A 67 -15.89 5.11 17.76
CA ALA A 67 -15.36 4.45 18.94
C ALA A 67 -16.33 4.60 20.11
N GLU A 68 -16.95 3.50 20.50
CA GLU A 68 -17.86 3.43 21.64
C GLU A 68 -17.17 2.68 22.79
N VAL A 69 -17.09 3.30 23.96
CA VAL A 69 -16.46 2.72 25.15
C VAL A 69 -17.47 2.72 26.28
N ASN A 70 -17.97 1.54 26.65
CA ASN A 70 -18.90 1.36 27.76
C ASN A 70 -18.31 0.42 28.81
N GLY A 71 -17.57 1.00 29.76
CA GLY A 71 -16.92 0.25 30.84
C GLY A 71 -15.92 -0.77 30.31
N GLN A 72 -16.28 -2.06 30.41
CA GLN A 72 -15.47 -3.18 29.93
C GLN A 72 -15.70 -3.54 28.46
N ASN A 73 -16.68 -2.93 27.78
CA ASN A 73 -17.02 -3.23 26.38
C ASN A 73 -16.64 -2.07 25.46
N TRP A 74 -15.80 -2.33 24.47
CA TRP A 74 -15.26 -1.33 23.56
C TRP A 74 -15.55 -1.73 22.12
N THR A 75 -16.03 -0.80 21.30
CA THR A 75 -16.33 -1.04 19.88
C THR A 75 -15.62 0.00 19.04
N PHE A 76 -14.90 -0.44 18.02
CA PHE A 76 -14.15 0.43 17.11
C PHE A 76 -14.53 0.12 15.66
N ALA A 77 -14.75 1.15 14.86
CA ALA A 77 -15.08 1.02 13.44
C ALA A 77 -13.93 1.48 12.54
N PHE A 78 -13.50 0.64 11.61
CA PHE A 78 -12.44 0.93 10.64
C PHE A 78 -12.95 0.74 9.22
N ASP A 79 -12.57 1.66 8.33
CA ASP A 79 -12.96 1.61 6.92
C ASP A 79 -11.81 1.04 6.08
N PHE A 80 -12.07 -0.11 5.46
CA PHE A 80 -11.12 -0.86 4.64
C PHE A 80 -11.38 -0.73 3.14
N SER A 81 -12.21 0.23 2.73
CA SER A 81 -12.54 0.46 1.32
C SER A 81 -11.35 0.85 0.44
N PHE A 82 -10.20 1.18 1.04
CA PHE A 82 -8.95 1.47 0.34
C PHE A 82 -8.21 0.21 -0.15
N LEU A 83 -8.59 -0.99 0.30
CA LEU A 83 -7.97 -2.23 -0.16
C LEU A 83 -8.56 -2.61 -1.53
N ASP A 84 -7.80 -2.32 -2.58
CA ASP A 84 -8.16 -2.57 -3.98
C ASP A 84 -7.39 -3.75 -4.60
N GLN A 85 -6.34 -4.21 -3.92
CA GLN A 85 -5.40 -5.22 -4.41
C GLN A 85 -5.18 -6.34 -3.38
N GLU A 86 -4.70 -7.49 -3.88
CA GLU A 86 -4.27 -8.61 -3.05
C GLU A 86 -2.92 -8.25 -2.39
N GLU A 87 -2.91 -8.23 -1.07
CA GLU A 87 -1.73 -7.92 -0.25
C GLU A 87 -1.54 -9.01 0.80
N ASP A 88 -0.29 -9.42 1.04
CA ASP A 88 0.05 -10.35 2.11
C ASP A 88 0.26 -9.59 3.41
N LEU A 89 -0.68 -9.68 4.35
CA LEU A 89 -0.54 -9.06 5.67
C LEU A 89 0.61 -9.72 6.46
N ALA A 90 1.69 -8.98 6.68
CA ALA A 90 2.85 -9.42 7.44
C ALA A 90 2.66 -9.22 8.95
N TRP A 91 2.06 -8.10 9.34
CA TRP A 91 1.88 -7.72 10.74
C TRP A 91 0.72 -6.73 10.89
N ALA A 92 0.03 -6.75 12.03
CA ALA A 92 -1.00 -5.77 12.35
C ALA A 92 -1.07 -5.46 13.85
N GLU A 93 -1.18 -4.17 14.17
CA GLU A 93 -1.22 -3.67 15.54
C GLU A 93 -2.40 -2.73 15.75
N LEU A 94 -3.24 -3.03 16.73
CA LEU A 94 -4.25 -2.12 17.24
C LEU A 94 -3.65 -1.33 18.40
N ARG A 95 -3.65 0.00 18.27
CA ARG A 95 -3.13 0.93 19.27
C ARG A 95 -4.29 1.72 19.86
N LEU A 96 -4.41 1.65 21.19
CA LEU A 96 -5.44 2.33 21.96
C LEU A 96 -4.74 3.35 22.85
N GLN A 97 -4.92 4.64 22.56
CA GLN A 97 -4.49 5.71 23.44
C GLN A 97 -5.64 6.06 24.38
N LEU A 98 -5.52 5.67 25.65
CA LEU A 98 -6.59 5.84 26.62
C LEU A 98 -6.49 7.22 27.29
N PRO A 99 -7.58 8.00 27.34
CA PRO A 99 -7.58 9.35 27.91
C PRO A 99 -7.41 9.38 29.45
N SER A 100 -7.66 8.27 30.13
CA SER A 100 -7.42 8.07 31.56
C SER A 100 -6.90 6.65 31.81
N PRO A 101 -6.13 6.40 32.88
CA PRO A 101 -5.80 5.04 33.29
C PRO A 101 -7.11 4.29 33.57
N VAL A 102 -7.50 3.42 32.64
CA VAL A 102 -8.55 2.45 32.89
C VAL A 102 -7.92 1.45 33.86
N ASP A 103 -8.59 1.17 34.98
CA ASP A 103 -8.14 0.15 35.92
C ASP A 103 -8.16 -1.21 35.22
N PHE A 104 -7.01 -1.61 34.70
CA PHE A 104 -6.83 -2.93 34.13
C PHE A 104 -6.80 -3.92 35.29
N PRO A 105 -7.71 -4.90 35.34
CA PRO A 105 -7.61 -5.95 36.33
C PRO A 105 -6.27 -6.68 36.13
N SER A 106 -5.53 -6.90 37.20
CA SER A 106 -4.19 -7.51 37.18
C SER A 106 -4.19 -8.93 36.60
N GLU A 107 -5.35 -9.59 36.62
CA GLU A 107 -5.58 -10.92 36.06
C GLU A 107 -6.87 -10.92 35.22
N GLY A 108 -6.74 -11.26 33.93
CA GLY A 108 -7.88 -11.37 33.03
C GLY A 108 -7.48 -11.54 31.58
N GLN A 109 -8.46 -11.92 30.75
CA GLN A 109 -8.29 -12.05 29.31
C GLN A 109 -9.13 -11.00 28.60
N LEU A 110 -8.53 -10.35 27.61
CA LEU A 110 -9.23 -9.49 26.68
C LEU A 110 -9.79 -10.37 25.55
N THR A 111 -11.11 -10.40 25.43
CA THR A 111 -11.80 -11.06 24.33
C THR A 111 -12.02 -10.05 23.22
N ILE A 112 -11.65 -10.40 22.00
CA ILE A 112 -11.83 -9.55 20.81
C ILE A 112 -12.62 -10.32 19.78
N GLU A 113 -13.70 -9.71 19.32
CA GLU A 113 -14.53 -10.14 18.21
C GLU A 113 -14.41 -9.17 17.05
N ILE A 114 -14.27 -9.73 15.86
CA ILE A 114 -14.19 -8.97 14.62
C ILE A 114 -15.46 -9.25 13.84
N PHE A 115 -16.18 -8.19 13.49
CA PHE A 115 -17.35 -8.20 12.65
C PHE A 115 -17.08 -7.40 11.38
N HIS A 116 -17.72 -7.82 10.31
CA HIS A 116 -17.82 -7.03 9.10
C HIS A 116 -19.24 -6.51 8.96
N GLN A 117 -19.36 -5.26 8.51
CA GLN A 117 -20.63 -4.59 8.32
C GLN A 117 -20.59 -3.78 7.03
N ALA A 118 -21.67 -3.85 6.24
CA ALA A 118 -21.87 -2.97 5.10
C ALA A 118 -21.89 -1.50 5.56
N LYS A 119 -21.16 -0.64 4.84
CA LYS A 119 -21.19 0.80 5.10
C LYS A 119 -22.59 1.33 4.77
N LEU A 120 -23.28 1.88 5.76
CA LEU A 120 -24.62 2.45 5.60
C LEU A 120 -24.57 3.74 4.79
N ASP A 121 -25.50 3.88 3.85
CA ASP A 121 -25.75 5.17 3.21
C ASP A 121 -26.42 6.10 4.24
N PRO A 122 -25.95 7.35 4.42
CA PRO A 122 -26.46 8.27 5.42
C PRO A 122 -27.92 8.72 5.19
N GLU A 123 -28.52 8.35 4.06
CA GLU A 123 -29.93 8.62 3.73
C GLU A 123 -30.89 7.49 4.15
N GLN A 124 -30.39 6.35 4.65
CA GLN A 124 -31.22 5.24 5.13
C GLN A 124 -31.50 5.34 6.64
N ASP A 125 -32.78 5.13 6.98
CA ASP A 125 -33.34 5.24 8.32
C ASP A 125 -32.62 4.32 9.35
N PRO A 126 -32.04 4.86 10.45
CA PRO A 126 -31.32 4.07 11.45
C PRO A 126 -32.19 3.10 12.28
N ALA A 127 -33.51 3.07 12.04
CA ALA A 127 -34.43 2.13 12.69
C ALA A 127 -34.31 0.67 12.20
N GLY A 128 -33.48 0.41 11.18
CA GLY A 128 -33.26 -0.91 10.60
C GLY A 128 -32.28 -1.79 11.38
N CYS A 129 -32.50 -3.10 11.32
CA CYS A 129 -31.55 -4.13 11.73
C CYS A 129 -30.23 -3.98 10.96
N LEU A 130 -29.11 -3.77 11.66
CA LEU A 130 -27.79 -3.74 11.04
C LEU A 130 -27.23 -5.14 10.98
N GLU A 131 -27.13 -5.70 9.77
CA GLU A 131 -26.59 -7.03 9.57
C GLU A 131 -25.06 -7.01 9.76
N ARG A 132 -24.58 -7.76 10.76
CA ARG A 132 -23.16 -7.92 11.05
C ARG A 132 -22.76 -9.37 10.87
N ILE A 133 -21.68 -9.60 10.14
CA ILE A 133 -21.14 -10.95 9.94
C ILE A 133 -19.94 -11.11 10.87
N ARG A 134 -20.02 -12.05 11.81
CA ARG A 134 -18.89 -12.36 12.71
C ARG A 134 -17.80 -13.08 11.94
N MET A 135 -16.62 -12.48 11.90
CA MET A 135 -15.46 -12.94 11.14
C MET A 135 -14.55 -13.83 11.99
N GLU A 136 -14.25 -13.39 13.21
CA GLU A 136 -13.32 -14.08 14.10
C GLU A 136 -13.56 -13.71 15.57
N LEU A 137 -13.23 -14.64 16.48
CA LEU A 137 -13.27 -14.45 17.93
C LEU A 137 -11.97 -15.00 18.52
N PHE A 138 -11.25 -14.20 19.30
CA PHE A 138 -10.00 -14.61 19.93
C PHE A 138 -9.79 -13.94 21.29
N THR A 139 -8.95 -14.54 22.13
CA THR A 139 -8.60 -13.99 23.45
C THR A 139 -7.10 -13.68 23.53
N ILE A 140 -6.77 -12.58 24.20
CA ILE A 140 -5.41 -12.13 24.47
C ILE A 140 -5.22 -12.05 25.97
N THR A 141 -4.10 -12.59 26.45
CA THR A 141 -3.68 -12.44 27.86
C THR A 141 -2.96 -11.12 28.06
N LEU A 142 -3.10 -10.49 29.23
CA LEU A 142 -2.43 -9.21 29.53
C LEU A 142 -0.91 -9.24 29.36
N SER A 143 -0.27 -10.40 29.53
CA SER A 143 1.18 -10.56 29.30
C SER A 143 1.59 -10.44 27.83
N GLN A 144 0.65 -10.60 26.89
CA GLN A 144 0.86 -10.42 25.45
C GLN A 144 0.58 -8.97 25.00
N VAL A 145 0.07 -8.13 25.90
CA VAL A 145 -0.19 -6.72 25.62
C VAL A 145 1.08 -5.93 25.86
N THR A 146 1.51 -5.17 24.86
CA THR A 146 2.64 -4.25 25.04
C THR A 146 2.12 -2.88 25.40
N PHE A 147 2.65 -2.31 26.47
CA PHE A 147 2.34 -0.96 26.91
C PHE A 147 3.51 -0.06 26.54
N SER A 148 3.24 0.97 25.75
CA SER A 148 4.24 1.97 25.37
C SER A 148 3.66 3.36 25.54
N SER A 149 4.27 4.16 26.41
CA SER A 149 4.03 5.60 26.52
C SER A 149 2.54 6.02 26.65
N GLY A 150 1.75 5.26 27.42
CA GLY A 150 0.32 5.51 27.64
C GLY A 150 -0.61 4.94 26.56
N SER A 151 -0.06 4.18 25.61
CA SER A 151 -0.82 3.42 24.62
C SER A 151 -0.74 1.93 24.91
N MET A 152 -1.89 1.27 24.80
CA MET A 152 -2.02 -0.18 24.78
C MET A 152 -1.90 -0.65 23.34
N ILE A 153 -0.98 -1.59 23.08
CA ILE A 153 -0.72 -2.13 21.75
C ILE A 153 -1.07 -3.63 21.76
N LEU A 154 -1.96 -4.00 20.86
CA LEU A 154 -2.48 -5.34 20.67
C LEU A 154 -2.05 -5.86 19.30
N GLU A 155 -1.35 -6.99 19.27
CA GLU A 155 -1.09 -7.70 18.02
C GLU A 155 -2.38 -8.36 17.53
N VAL A 156 -2.84 -7.97 16.34
CA VAL A 156 -4.08 -8.47 15.70
C VAL A 156 -3.80 -9.11 14.34
N THR A 157 -2.54 -9.47 14.07
CA THR A 157 -2.08 -10.06 12.80
C THR A 157 -2.88 -11.29 12.40
N ARG A 158 -2.91 -12.34 13.25
CA ARG A 158 -3.54 -13.62 12.90
C ARG A 158 -5.04 -13.46 12.58
N PRO A 159 -5.86 -12.80 13.42
CA PRO A 159 -7.28 -12.58 13.13
C PRO A 159 -7.52 -11.84 11.81
N LEU A 160 -6.68 -10.85 11.49
CA LEU A 160 -6.85 -10.03 10.28
C LEU A 160 -6.34 -10.73 9.01
N SER A 161 -5.26 -11.51 9.12
CA SER A 161 -4.61 -12.17 7.97
C SER A 161 -5.51 -13.15 7.22
N LYS A 162 -6.45 -13.79 7.93
CA LYS A 162 -7.38 -14.78 7.35
C LYS A 162 -8.29 -14.19 6.27
N TRP A 163 -8.64 -12.91 6.42
CA TRP A 163 -9.63 -12.27 5.57
C TRP A 163 -9.06 -11.12 4.73
N LEU A 164 -7.93 -10.53 5.14
CA LEU A 164 -7.25 -9.48 4.37
C LEU A 164 -6.51 -9.99 3.12
N LYS A 165 -6.24 -11.30 3.03
CA LYS A 165 -5.43 -11.88 1.96
C LYS A 165 -6.11 -11.85 0.58
N ASP A 166 -7.39 -12.20 0.53
CA ASP A 166 -8.21 -12.13 -0.69
C ASP A 166 -9.55 -11.48 -0.35
N PRO A 167 -9.64 -10.15 -0.51
CA PRO A 167 -10.86 -9.42 -0.21
C PRO A 167 -12.04 -9.82 -1.10
N ARG A 168 -11.80 -10.37 -2.30
CA ARG A 168 -12.86 -10.76 -3.25
C ARG A 168 -13.43 -12.13 -2.91
N ALA A 169 -12.57 -13.09 -2.55
CA ALA A 169 -13.05 -14.38 -2.03
C ALA A 169 -13.82 -14.19 -0.73
N LEU A 170 -13.42 -13.22 0.09
CA LEU A 170 -14.13 -12.88 1.32
C LEU A 170 -15.57 -12.45 1.02
N GLU A 171 -15.80 -11.51 0.10
CA GLU A 171 -17.16 -11.05 -0.26
C GLU A 171 -18.07 -12.21 -0.71
N VAL A 172 -17.53 -13.16 -1.48
CA VAL A 172 -18.26 -14.36 -1.93
C VAL A 172 -18.56 -15.32 -0.78
N GLN A 173 -17.60 -15.53 0.14
CA GLN A 173 -17.82 -16.35 1.33
C GLN A 173 -18.88 -15.74 2.25
N MET A 174 -18.88 -14.42 2.36
CA MET A 174 -19.77 -13.67 3.26
C MET A 174 -21.20 -13.60 2.76
N SER A 175 -21.42 -13.60 1.45
CA SER A 175 -22.76 -13.68 0.85
C SER A 175 -23.52 -14.97 1.22
N ASN A 176 -22.84 -15.99 1.74
CA ASN A 176 -23.42 -17.26 2.17
C ASN A 176 -23.59 -17.40 3.70
N LEU A 177 -23.13 -16.42 4.48
CA LEU A 177 -23.22 -16.43 5.94
C LEU A 177 -24.45 -15.65 6.39
N VAL A 178 -25.21 -16.20 7.36
CA VAL A 178 -26.33 -15.49 7.98
C VAL A 178 -25.76 -14.43 8.92
N GLY A 179 -26.02 -13.16 8.65
CA GLY A 179 -25.59 -12.09 9.55
C GLY A 179 -26.44 -12.04 10.81
N GLU A 180 -25.82 -11.61 11.90
CA GLU A 180 -26.51 -11.36 13.16
C GLU A 180 -27.13 -9.96 13.12
N CYS A 181 -28.39 -9.87 13.56
CA CYS A 181 -29.11 -8.62 13.61
C CYS A 181 -28.66 -7.79 14.82
N TRP A 182 -28.05 -6.65 14.55
CA TRP A 182 -27.68 -5.69 15.59
C TRP A 182 -28.61 -4.48 15.59
N HIS A 183 -29.18 -4.19 16.75
CA HIS A 183 -29.93 -2.97 17.02
C HIS A 183 -29.06 -2.00 17.81
N GLN A 184 -29.02 -0.72 17.40
CA GLN A 184 -28.31 0.31 18.15
C GLN A 184 -28.96 0.47 19.54
N SER A 185 -28.11 0.61 20.57
CA SER A 185 -28.57 0.81 21.94
C SER A 185 -29.28 2.16 22.07
N PRO A 186 -30.47 2.26 22.70
CA PRO A 186 -31.19 3.53 22.84
C PRO A 186 -30.57 4.52 23.84
N THR A 187 -29.50 4.12 24.53
CA THR A 187 -28.73 5.00 25.41
C THR A 187 -27.70 5.74 24.56
N PRO A 188 -27.62 7.09 24.60
CA PRO A 188 -26.54 7.78 23.90
C PRO A 188 -25.23 7.22 24.45
N PRO A 189 -24.36 6.61 23.63
CA PRO A 189 -23.03 6.28 24.08
C PRO A 189 -22.42 7.58 24.59
N ALA A 190 -21.68 7.53 25.70
CA ALA A 190 -20.76 8.61 25.99
C ALA A 190 -19.80 8.64 24.81
N THR A 191 -20.12 9.45 23.79
CA THR A 191 -19.32 9.62 22.60
C THR A 191 -18.05 10.28 23.08
N VAL A 192 -17.03 9.46 23.32
CA VAL A 192 -15.70 9.96 23.59
C VAL A 192 -15.23 10.52 22.25
N THR A 193 -15.45 11.82 22.09
CA THR A 193 -14.98 12.61 20.97
C THR A 193 -13.48 12.37 20.83
N SER A 194 -13.11 11.67 19.74
CA SER A 194 -11.74 11.33 19.34
C SER A 194 -10.91 10.60 20.40
N THR A 195 -11.11 9.30 20.56
CA THR A 195 -10.02 8.44 21.04
C THR A 195 -9.01 8.24 19.89
N ASN A 196 -7.72 8.37 20.17
CA ASN A 196 -6.66 8.07 19.18
C ASN A 196 -6.51 6.55 19.05
N VAL A 197 -7.56 5.90 18.54
CA VAL A 197 -7.56 4.48 18.21
C VAL A 197 -7.07 4.33 16.78
N LEU A 198 -5.99 3.57 16.64
CA LEU A 198 -5.30 3.40 15.38
C LEU A 198 -5.09 1.93 15.11
N LEU A 199 -5.37 1.51 13.89
CA LEU A 199 -4.98 0.21 13.39
C LEU A 199 -3.84 0.39 12.39
N LEU A 200 -2.67 -0.15 12.71
CA LEU A 200 -1.54 -0.21 11.81
C LEU A 200 -1.51 -1.56 11.10
N LEU A 201 -1.42 -1.52 9.79
CA LEU A 201 -1.30 -2.69 8.92
C LEU A 201 0.04 -2.63 8.20
N TYR A 202 0.76 -3.74 8.22
CA TYR A 202 2.04 -3.92 7.56
C TYR A 202 1.85 -5.05 6.55
N SER A 203 1.90 -4.71 5.27
CA SER A 203 1.63 -5.65 4.18
C SER A 203 2.76 -5.70 3.17
N ASN A 204 2.82 -6.82 2.45
CA ASN A 204 3.76 -7.05 1.36
C ASN A 204 2.99 -7.21 0.06
N VAL A 205 3.52 -6.59 -0.99
CA VAL A 205 2.98 -6.71 -2.35
C VAL A 205 3.53 -8.00 -2.96
N PRO A 206 2.69 -8.87 -3.56
CA PRO A 206 3.15 -10.09 -4.22
C PRO A 206 4.24 -9.83 -5.26
N GLN A 207 5.22 -10.73 -5.36
CA GLN A 207 6.38 -10.56 -6.25
C GLN A 207 5.99 -10.42 -7.73
N GLU A 208 4.89 -11.02 -8.15
CA GLU A 208 4.34 -10.93 -9.51
C GLU A 208 3.86 -9.52 -9.83
N GLN A 209 3.11 -8.90 -8.90
CA GLN A 209 2.64 -7.52 -9.00
C GLN A 209 3.82 -6.53 -9.06
N ARG A 210 4.91 -6.82 -8.33
CA ARG A 210 6.15 -6.01 -8.38
C ARG A 210 6.82 -6.03 -9.75
N GLN A 211 6.71 -7.13 -10.50
CA GLN A 211 7.31 -7.24 -11.83
C GLN A 211 6.43 -6.66 -12.95
N LEU A 212 5.12 -6.57 -12.73
CA LEU A 212 4.15 -6.03 -13.68
C LEU A 212 4.02 -4.50 -13.67
N GLY A 213 4.75 -3.80 -12.79
CA GLY A 213 4.66 -2.33 -12.68
C GLY A 213 3.34 -1.82 -12.10
N GLY A 214 2.53 -2.69 -11.48
CA GLY A 214 1.22 -2.33 -10.90
C GLY A 214 1.28 -1.52 -9.61
N ALA A 215 2.48 -1.25 -9.08
CA ALA A 215 2.72 -0.43 -7.89
C ALA A 215 3.73 0.68 -8.20
N THR A 216 3.48 1.46 -9.27
CA THR A 216 4.25 2.68 -9.51
C THR A 216 3.67 3.83 -8.68
N LEU A 217 4.55 4.74 -8.27
CA LEU A 217 4.17 5.98 -7.58
C LEU A 217 3.24 6.85 -8.44
N LEU A 218 3.30 6.69 -9.77
CA LEU A 218 2.39 7.35 -10.71
C LEU A 218 0.96 6.84 -10.51
N TRP A 219 0.75 5.52 -10.52
CA TRP A 219 -0.54 4.91 -10.23
C TRP A 219 -1.10 5.31 -8.85
N GLU A 220 -0.27 5.25 -7.81
CA GLU A 220 -0.65 5.67 -6.44
C GLU A 220 -1.04 7.15 -6.38
N ALA A 221 -0.31 8.01 -7.08
CA ALA A 221 -0.61 9.44 -7.12
C ALA A 221 -1.96 9.68 -7.82
N GLU A 222 -2.20 9.07 -8.98
CA GLU A 222 -3.43 9.25 -9.76
C GLU A 222 -4.67 8.67 -9.07
N SER A 223 -4.53 7.54 -8.38
CA SER A 223 -5.61 6.88 -7.64
C SER A 223 -5.94 7.53 -6.30
N SER A 224 -5.07 8.39 -5.77
CA SER A 224 -5.30 9.06 -4.50
C SER A 224 -6.49 10.04 -4.57
N TRP A 225 -7.36 10.02 -3.56
CA TRP A 225 -8.49 10.97 -3.41
C TRP A 225 -8.06 12.44 -3.59
N ARG A 226 -6.84 12.80 -3.17
CA ARG A 226 -6.31 14.15 -3.31
C ARG A 226 -5.98 14.54 -4.74
N ALA A 227 -5.71 13.61 -5.65
CA ALA A 227 -5.56 13.89 -7.08
C ALA A 227 -6.92 14.11 -7.78
N GLN A 228 -8.01 13.57 -7.20
CA GLN A 228 -9.38 13.82 -7.66
C GLN A 228 -9.92 15.20 -7.22
N GLU A 229 -9.65 15.63 -5.98
CA GLU A 229 -10.00 17.00 -5.53
C GLU A 229 -9.03 18.06 -6.08
N GLY A 230 -7.74 17.74 -6.13
CA GLY A 230 -6.70 18.59 -6.68
C GLY A 230 -6.40 18.23 -8.13
N GLN A 231 -7.20 18.77 -9.05
CA GLN A 231 -6.97 18.94 -10.50
C GLN A 231 -5.56 18.61 -11.07
N LEU A 232 -5.02 17.40 -10.94
CA LEU A 232 -3.84 16.98 -11.69
C LEU A 232 -4.19 16.70 -13.16
N SER A 233 -5.49 16.54 -13.46
CA SER A 233 -6.05 16.51 -14.81
C SER A 233 -6.61 17.87 -15.29
N GLY A 234 -6.49 18.94 -14.50
CA GLY A 234 -7.34 20.14 -14.67
C GLY A 234 -6.73 21.50 -14.36
N GLU A 235 -5.41 21.69 -14.31
CA GLU A 235 -4.82 23.04 -14.17
C GLU A 235 -4.94 23.87 -15.47
N ARG A 236 -6.16 24.25 -15.83
CA ARG A 236 -6.43 25.49 -16.59
C ARG A 236 -6.56 26.65 -15.60
N GLY A 237 -5.49 26.93 -14.87
CA GLY A 237 -5.38 28.15 -14.07
C GLY A 237 -5.21 29.40 -14.97
N PRO A 238 -5.69 30.59 -14.56
CA PRO A 238 -5.64 31.82 -15.37
C PRO A 238 -4.22 32.33 -15.69
N TRP A 239 -3.18 31.76 -15.09
CA TRP A 239 -1.78 32.08 -15.33
C TRP A 239 -1.20 31.41 -16.61
N SER A 240 -1.96 30.53 -17.28
CA SER A 240 -1.53 29.84 -18.51
C SER A 240 -1.73 30.62 -19.82
N ARG A 241 -2.23 31.86 -19.80
CA ARG A 241 -2.46 32.61 -21.06
C ARG A 241 -1.22 33.26 -21.67
N ARG A 242 -0.03 33.14 -21.06
CA ARG A 242 1.20 33.79 -21.58
C ARG A 242 2.43 32.90 -21.76
N HIS A 243 2.30 31.58 -21.63
CA HIS A 243 3.39 30.68 -22.00
C HIS A 243 2.97 29.75 -23.14
N ARG A 244 3.45 30.14 -24.32
CA ARG A 244 3.71 29.37 -25.55
C ARG A 244 2.86 28.12 -25.77
N ARG A 245 2.19 28.10 -26.92
CA ARG A 245 1.86 26.88 -27.68
C ARG A 245 3.14 26.04 -27.79
N HIS A 246 3.42 25.18 -26.82
CA HIS A 246 4.28 24.04 -27.04
C HIS A 246 3.47 23.14 -27.96
N HIS A 247 3.90 23.04 -29.22
CA HIS A 247 3.46 21.95 -30.07
C HIS A 247 3.64 20.67 -29.25
N LEU A 248 2.55 19.93 -29.00
CA LEU A 248 2.72 18.55 -28.59
C LEU A 248 3.61 17.92 -29.67
N PRO A 249 4.74 17.30 -29.28
CA PRO A 249 5.57 16.60 -30.25
C PRO A 249 4.66 15.66 -31.03
N ASP A 250 4.84 15.60 -32.34
CA ASP A 250 4.19 14.57 -33.13
C ASP A 250 4.51 13.21 -32.46
N ARG A 251 3.57 12.25 -32.45
CA ARG A 251 3.82 10.94 -31.83
C ARG A 251 5.06 10.26 -32.42
N SER A 252 5.47 10.67 -33.62
CA SER A 252 6.71 10.24 -34.27
C SER A 252 8.00 10.74 -33.60
N GLN A 253 7.95 11.80 -32.80
CA GLN A 253 9.07 12.40 -32.09
C GLN A 253 9.21 11.88 -30.65
N LEU A 254 8.17 11.21 -30.12
CA LEU A 254 8.18 10.64 -28.78
C LEU A 254 9.01 9.36 -28.71
N CYS A 255 9.49 9.04 -27.51
CA CYS A 255 10.28 7.85 -27.23
C CYS A 255 9.64 6.58 -27.80
N ARG A 256 10.38 5.89 -28.68
CA ARG A 256 9.91 4.69 -29.37
C ARG A 256 11.06 3.79 -29.80
N LYS A 257 10.72 2.53 -30.06
CA LYS A 257 11.61 1.57 -30.70
C LYS A 257 11.68 1.82 -32.21
N VAL A 258 12.87 1.99 -32.75
CA VAL A 258 13.12 2.14 -34.19
C VAL A 258 14.05 1.04 -34.71
N LYS A 259 13.98 0.74 -36.01
CA LYS A 259 14.86 -0.25 -36.64
C LYS A 259 16.32 0.22 -36.59
N PHE A 260 17.22 -0.68 -36.24
CA PHE A 260 18.66 -0.48 -36.24
C PHE A 260 19.32 -1.78 -36.66
N GLN A 261 19.77 -1.82 -37.92
CA GLN A 261 20.43 -2.99 -38.50
C GLN A 261 21.90 -2.97 -38.15
N VAL A 262 22.38 -4.08 -37.58
CA VAL A 262 23.80 -4.34 -37.34
C VAL A 262 24.26 -5.33 -38.40
N ASP A 263 25.32 -4.97 -39.11
CA ASP A 263 26.04 -5.85 -40.04
C ASP A 263 27.44 -6.08 -39.49
N PHE A 264 27.75 -7.34 -39.16
CA PHE A 264 29.03 -7.69 -38.58
C PHE A 264 30.19 -7.53 -39.55
N ASN A 265 29.95 -7.56 -40.86
CA ASN A 265 30.98 -7.28 -41.85
C ASN A 265 31.41 -5.81 -41.79
N LEU A 266 30.45 -4.89 -41.59
CA LEU A 266 30.74 -3.44 -41.54
C LEU A 266 31.53 -3.03 -40.30
N ILE A 267 31.38 -3.73 -39.18
CA ILE A 267 32.14 -3.47 -37.95
C ILE A 267 33.41 -4.32 -37.81
N GLY A 268 33.81 -5.03 -38.88
CA GLY A 268 35.04 -5.82 -38.92
C GLY A 268 34.98 -7.16 -38.17
N TRP A 269 33.78 -7.61 -37.78
CA TRP A 269 33.56 -8.87 -37.06
C TRP A 269 33.09 -10.02 -37.96
N GLY A 270 32.88 -9.74 -39.24
CA GLY A 270 32.36 -10.71 -40.21
C GLY A 270 33.25 -11.93 -40.45
N SER A 271 34.55 -11.87 -40.11
CA SER A 271 35.49 -12.99 -40.26
C SER A 271 35.31 -14.07 -39.20
N TRP A 272 34.97 -13.70 -37.96
CA TRP A 272 34.85 -14.63 -36.84
C TRP A 272 33.39 -14.98 -36.49
N ILE A 273 32.43 -14.10 -36.80
CA ILE A 273 31.00 -14.41 -36.66
C ILE A 273 30.51 -15.13 -37.91
N ILE A 274 30.08 -16.38 -37.78
CA ILE A 274 29.56 -17.20 -38.89
C ILE A 274 28.10 -16.84 -39.17
N TYR A 275 27.25 -16.79 -38.15
CA TYR A 275 25.82 -16.46 -38.28
C TYR A 275 25.23 -15.87 -36.99
N PRO A 276 24.29 -14.91 -37.07
CA PRO A 276 23.86 -14.20 -38.27
C PRO A 276 24.94 -13.21 -38.74
N LYS A 277 25.00 -12.93 -40.05
CA LYS A 277 25.89 -11.86 -40.58
C LYS A 277 25.32 -10.46 -40.35
N GLN A 278 23.99 -10.36 -40.32
CA GLN A 278 23.26 -9.13 -40.05
C GLN A 278 22.02 -9.43 -39.20
N TYR A 279 21.64 -8.51 -38.33
CA TYR A 279 20.39 -8.62 -37.58
C TYR A 279 19.86 -7.23 -37.19
N ASN A 280 18.56 -7.16 -36.91
CA ASN A 280 17.94 -5.93 -36.41
C ASN A 280 18.05 -5.90 -34.89
N ALA A 281 19.01 -5.14 -34.37
CA ALA A 281 19.17 -4.90 -32.94
C ALA A 281 18.07 -3.98 -32.39
N TYR A 282 17.48 -3.14 -33.24
CA TYR A 282 16.63 -2.01 -32.86
C TYR A 282 17.36 -1.03 -31.91
N ARG A 283 16.84 0.18 -31.77
CA ARG A 283 17.32 1.17 -30.79
C ARG A 283 16.15 1.99 -30.28
N CYS A 284 16.34 2.63 -29.12
CA CYS A 284 15.39 3.59 -28.59
C CYS A 284 15.75 5.00 -29.08
N GLU A 285 14.73 5.73 -29.53
CA GLU A 285 14.88 7.07 -30.07
C GLU A 285 13.63 7.91 -29.79
N GLY A 286 13.83 9.21 -29.59
CA GLY A 286 12.76 10.18 -29.37
C GLY A 286 12.90 10.90 -28.04
N GLU A 287 12.04 11.88 -27.84
CA GLU A 287 11.98 12.68 -26.63
C GLU A 287 10.98 12.09 -25.63
N CYS A 288 11.31 12.19 -24.35
CA CYS A 288 10.41 11.82 -23.26
C CYS A 288 9.55 13.01 -22.84
N PRO A 289 8.22 12.86 -22.76
CA PRO A 289 7.35 13.93 -22.31
C PRO A 289 7.58 14.26 -20.83
N ASN A 290 7.29 15.50 -20.45
CA ASN A 290 7.40 15.97 -19.06
C ASN A 290 6.04 16.58 -18.64
N PRO A 291 5.26 15.91 -17.77
CA PRO A 291 5.59 14.65 -17.10
C PRO A 291 5.46 13.46 -18.03
N VAL A 292 6.13 12.36 -17.67
CA VAL A 292 6.04 11.10 -18.39
C VAL A 292 4.82 10.30 -17.90
N GLY A 293 4.08 9.69 -18.83
CA GLY A 293 2.96 8.80 -18.51
C GLY A 293 3.37 7.32 -18.45
N GLU A 294 2.47 6.46 -17.95
CA GLU A 294 2.69 5.02 -17.82
C GLU A 294 2.99 4.34 -19.16
N GLU A 295 2.50 4.89 -20.28
CA GLU A 295 2.73 4.35 -21.62
C GLU A 295 4.20 4.34 -22.06
N PHE A 296 5.07 5.05 -21.32
CA PHE A 296 6.52 5.07 -21.53
C PHE A 296 7.29 4.26 -20.46
N HIS A 297 6.61 3.42 -19.69
CA HIS A 297 7.18 2.52 -18.68
C HIS A 297 8.25 3.18 -17.78
N PRO A 298 7.97 4.35 -17.17
CA PRO A 298 8.94 5.04 -16.34
C PRO A 298 9.16 4.30 -15.02
N THR A 299 10.38 4.39 -14.48
CA THR A 299 10.58 4.08 -13.05
C THR A 299 9.99 5.20 -12.18
N ASN A 300 9.75 4.93 -10.90
CA ASN A 300 9.35 5.99 -9.95
C ASN A 300 10.35 7.16 -9.94
N HIS A 301 11.64 6.87 -10.07
CA HIS A 301 12.68 7.90 -10.19
C HIS A 301 12.50 8.75 -11.45
N ALA A 302 12.30 8.11 -12.61
CA ALA A 302 12.08 8.80 -13.89
C ALA A 302 10.81 9.64 -13.87
N TYR A 303 9.73 9.12 -13.26
CA TYR A 303 8.49 9.86 -13.10
C TYR A 303 8.68 11.14 -12.25
N ILE A 304 9.32 11.04 -11.08
CA ILE A 304 9.65 12.20 -10.24
C ILE A 304 10.57 13.18 -10.96
N GLN A 305 11.58 12.68 -11.68
CA GLN A 305 12.47 13.54 -12.47
C GLN A 305 11.69 14.29 -13.56
N SER A 306 10.71 13.67 -14.22
CA SER A 306 9.87 14.33 -15.22
C SER A 306 8.98 15.43 -14.62
N LEU A 307 8.49 15.22 -13.38
CA LEU A 307 7.74 16.24 -12.64
C LEU A 307 8.67 17.40 -12.25
N LEU A 308 9.85 17.11 -11.71
CA LEU A 308 10.86 18.12 -11.42
C LEU A 308 11.29 18.86 -12.69
N LYS A 309 11.37 18.19 -13.84
CA LYS A 309 11.67 18.84 -15.11
C LYS A 309 10.57 19.81 -15.53
N ARG A 310 9.31 19.45 -15.32
CA ARG A 310 8.15 20.30 -15.61
C ARG A 310 8.11 21.55 -14.73
N TYR A 311 8.30 21.40 -13.42
CA TYR A 311 8.14 22.50 -12.45
C TYR A 311 9.44 23.26 -12.14
N GLN A 312 10.60 22.63 -12.29
CA GLN A 312 11.94 23.17 -11.99
C GLN A 312 12.96 22.82 -13.10
N PRO A 313 12.76 23.28 -14.35
CA PRO A 313 13.45 22.78 -15.54
C PRO A 313 14.97 22.94 -15.55
N HIS A 314 15.52 23.83 -14.72
CA HIS A 314 16.96 24.08 -14.60
C HIS A 314 17.67 23.19 -13.58
N ARG A 315 16.94 22.46 -12.74
CA ARG A 315 17.54 21.61 -11.69
C ARG A 315 17.85 20.21 -12.17
N VAL A 316 17.11 19.71 -13.16
CA VAL A 316 17.23 18.35 -13.66
C VAL A 316 17.19 18.29 -15.20
N PRO A 317 17.88 17.31 -15.82
CA PRO A 317 17.69 17.00 -17.23
C PRO A 317 16.33 16.30 -17.46
N SER A 318 15.87 16.28 -18.72
CA SER A 318 14.75 15.42 -19.12
C SER A 318 15.14 13.95 -18.97
N THR A 319 14.16 13.07 -18.76
CA THR A 319 14.37 11.61 -18.82
C THR A 319 14.83 11.18 -20.21
N CYS A 320 15.59 10.09 -20.27
CA CYS A 320 16.18 9.59 -21.51
C CYS A 320 15.34 8.44 -22.08
N CYS A 321 15.22 8.38 -23.41
CA CYS A 321 14.59 7.24 -24.08
C CYS A 321 15.58 6.07 -24.16
N ALA A 322 15.32 5.00 -23.41
CA ALA A 322 16.24 3.88 -23.25
C ALA A 322 15.50 2.52 -23.32
N PRO A 323 16.21 1.41 -23.61
CA PRO A 323 15.62 0.07 -23.59
C PRO A 323 15.15 -0.29 -22.18
N VAL A 324 13.89 -0.71 -22.05
CA VAL A 324 13.34 -1.26 -20.79
C VAL A 324 13.19 -2.77 -20.85
N LYS A 325 13.20 -3.34 -22.06
CA LYS A 325 13.19 -4.79 -22.27
C LYS A 325 14.01 -5.17 -23.49
N THR A 326 14.78 -6.23 -23.33
CA THR A 326 15.71 -6.75 -24.31
C THR A 326 15.57 -8.27 -24.41
N LYS A 327 15.93 -8.83 -25.56
CA LYS A 327 15.99 -10.28 -25.76
C LYS A 327 17.39 -10.72 -26.21
N PRO A 328 17.75 -11.99 -25.94
CA PRO A 328 19.03 -12.52 -26.37
C PRO A 328 19.09 -12.73 -27.90
N LEU A 329 20.32 -12.79 -28.42
CA LEU A 329 20.62 -13.23 -29.78
C LEU A 329 21.51 -14.48 -29.73
N SER A 330 21.10 -15.52 -30.46
CA SER A 330 21.92 -16.71 -30.69
C SER A 330 22.96 -16.41 -31.77
N MET A 331 24.23 -16.62 -31.48
CA MET A 331 25.34 -16.38 -32.41
C MET A 331 26.19 -17.64 -32.57
N LEU A 332 26.51 -17.94 -33.83
CA LEU A 332 27.46 -18.97 -34.23
C LEU A 332 28.76 -18.27 -34.64
N TYR A 333 29.85 -18.54 -33.94
CA TYR A 333 31.13 -17.87 -34.17
C TYR A 333 32.33 -18.78 -33.95
N VAL A 334 33.50 -18.36 -34.42
CA VAL A 334 34.77 -19.06 -34.23
C VAL A 334 35.53 -18.41 -33.07
N ASP A 335 35.89 -19.22 -32.08
CA ASP A 335 36.79 -18.84 -31.00
C ASP A 335 37.92 -19.87 -30.87
N ASN A 336 39.17 -19.40 -30.91
CA ASN A 336 40.36 -20.25 -30.77
C ASN A 336 40.33 -21.52 -31.66
N GLY A 337 39.85 -21.39 -32.89
CA GLY A 337 39.73 -22.48 -33.87
C GLY A 337 38.55 -23.43 -33.64
N ARG A 338 37.69 -23.19 -32.64
CA ARG A 338 36.47 -23.95 -32.35
C ARG A 338 35.24 -23.17 -32.78
N VAL A 339 34.24 -23.87 -33.30
CA VAL A 339 32.94 -23.29 -33.65
C VAL A 339 32.01 -23.40 -32.43
N LEU A 340 31.48 -22.27 -31.96
CA LEU A 340 30.63 -22.17 -30.79
C LEU A 340 29.26 -21.58 -31.17
N LEU A 341 28.19 -22.13 -30.58
CA LEU A 341 26.85 -21.56 -30.61
C LEU A 341 26.50 -21.09 -29.19
N GLU A 342 26.28 -19.79 -29.02
CA GLU A 342 25.99 -19.18 -27.73
C GLU A 342 24.84 -18.18 -27.81
N HIS A 343 24.11 -18.01 -26.70
CA HIS A 343 23.02 -17.05 -26.57
C HIS A 343 23.47 -15.85 -25.74
N HIS A 344 23.72 -14.71 -26.40
CA HIS A 344 24.14 -13.50 -25.73
C HIS A 344 22.92 -12.66 -25.34
N LYS A 345 22.80 -12.33 -24.06
CA LYS A 345 21.71 -11.50 -23.52
C LYS A 345 21.83 -10.06 -24.01
N ASP A 346 20.71 -9.33 -23.94
CA ASP A 346 20.66 -7.87 -24.17
C ASP A 346 21.08 -7.39 -25.57
N MET A 347 20.92 -8.24 -26.59
CA MET A 347 21.36 -7.96 -27.95
C MET A 347 20.30 -7.28 -28.84
N ILE A 348 19.01 -7.46 -28.54
CA ILE A 348 17.91 -6.92 -29.34
C ILE A 348 16.91 -6.20 -28.43
N VAL A 349 16.64 -4.93 -28.72
CA VAL A 349 15.64 -4.13 -28.00
C VAL A 349 14.23 -4.61 -28.34
N GLU A 350 13.46 -4.97 -27.32
CA GLU A 350 12.05 -5.34 -27.45
C GLU A 350 11.13 -4.15 -27.16
N GLU A 351 11.41 -3.40 -26.09
CA GLU A 351 10.59 -2.29 -25.61
C GLU A 351 11.47 -1.12 -25.17
N CYS A 352 10.99 0.10 -25.41
CA CYS A 352 11.64 1.35 -25.00
C CYS A 352 10.78 2.07 -23.96
N GLY A 353 11.42 2.80 -23.07
CA GLY A 353 10.77 3.63 -22.08
C GLY A 353 11.61 4.84 -21.69
N CYS A 354 11.08 5.63 -20.76
CA CYS A 354 11.67 6.88 -20.33
C CYS A 354 12.24 6.74 -18.91
N LEU A 355 13.56 6.78 -18.79
CA LEU A 355 14.31 6.52 -17.55
C LEU A 355 15.04 7.76 -17.00
#